data_AF-A0A0C2BR24-F1
#
_entry.id   AF-A0A0C2BR24-F1
#
_cell.length_a   1.000
_cell.length_b   1.000
_cell.length_c   1.000
_cell.angle_alpha   90.00
_cell.angle_beta   90.00
_cell.angle_gamma   90.00
#
_symmetry.space_group_name_H-M   'P 1'
#
loop_
_entity.id
_entity.type
_entity.pdbx_description
1 polymer ?
#
loop_
_entity_poly.entity_id
_entity_poly.type
_entity_poly.pdbx_seq_one_letter_code
_entity_poly.pdbx_strand_id
1 'polypeptide(L)'
;VTSQVNWHSSTSKNVDFLNSLISRAWEYGIKVGVYTSVYEWNQIMGGAATNNIQLWYWNNYGAGATNESPANFNDFQSFGSWTAPSAKQFGQAESVCGVTVNRDIISVSNTAKSAGMAKREKSEQIVVGTLGLGNIASGKPEVKH
;
A
#
# COMPACT_ATOMS: atom_id res chain seq x y z
N VAL A 1 -9.19 0.53 -2.20
CA VAL A 1 -10.22 -0.48 -1.87
C VAL A 1 -10.57 -0.29 -0.41
N THR A 2 -11.40 0.70 -0.14
CA THR A 2 -11.79 1.15 1.21
C THR A 2 -13.24 1.58 1.19
N SER A 3 -13.83 1.77 2.38
CA SER A 3 -15.20 2.25 2.55
C SER A 3 -16.23 1.32 1.89
N GLN A 4 -16.55 0.20 2.55
CA GLN A 4 -17.42 -0.86 2.02
C GLN A 4 -18.72 -0.36 1.38
N VAL A 5 -19.32 0.70 1.92
CA VAL A 5 -20.56 1.33 1.41
C VAL A 5 -20.47 1.82 -0.05
N ASN A 6 -19.26 2.08 -0.55
CA ASN A 6 -19.02 2.56 -1.90
C ASN A 6 -18.79 1.42 -2.91
N TRP A 7 -18.82 0.17 -2.46
CA TRP A 7 -18.57 -1.01 -3.28
C TRP A 7 -19.85 -1.81 -3.50
N HIS A 8 -19.86 -2.61 -4.56
CA HIS A 8 -20.98 -3.50 -4.81
C HIS A 8 -21.03 -4.59 -3.72
N SER A 9 -22.22 -5.06 -3.32
CA SER A 9 -22.38 -6.06 -2.26
C SER A 9 -21.78 -7.44 -2.62
N SER A 10 -21.81 -7.82 -3.90
CA SER A 10 -21.10 -8.99 -4.43
C SER A 10 -19.60 -8.76 -4.53
N THR A 11 -18.84 -9.54 -3.75
CA THR A 11 -17.37 -9.55 -3.76
C THR A 11 -16.81 -9.95 -5.13
N SER A 12 -17.46 -10.87 -5.85
CA SER A 12 -17.02 -11.26 -7.20
C SER A 12 -17.10 -10.12 -8.21
N LYS A 13 -18.15 -9.31 -8.19
CA LYS A 13 -18.22 -8.12 -9.05
C LYS A 13 -17.12 -7.10 -8.72
N ASN A 14 -16.75 -6.98 -7.45
CA ASN A 14 -15.66 -6.09 -7.04
C ASN A 14 -14.30 -6.61 -7.52
N VAL A 15 -14.07 -7.92 -7.44
CA VAL A 15 -12.88 -8.59 -8.00
C VAL A 15 -12.79 -8.38 -9.51
N ASP A 16 -13.89 -8.60 -10.24
CA ASP A 16 -13.95 -8.41 -11.69
C ASP A 16 -13.66 -6.96 -12.09
N PHE A 17 -14.27 -6.00 -11.38
CA PHE A 17 -14.02 -4.58 -11.58
C PHE A 17 -12.54 -4.24 -11.38
N LEU A 18 -11.94 -4.68 -10.26
CA LEU A 18 -10.53 -4.40 -9.98
C LEU A 18 -9.59 -5.06 -11.02
N ASN A 19 -9.88 -6.29 -11.44
CA ASN A 19 -9.13 -6.98 -12.49
C ASN A 19 -9.20 -6.26 -13.84
N SER A 20 -10.34 -5.66 -14.18
CA SER A 20 -10.50 -4.86 -15.41
C SER A 20 -9.60 -3.63 -15.40
N LEU A 21 -9.53 -2.93 -14.25
CA LEU A 21 -8.67 -1.76 -14.06
C LEU A 21 -7.20 -2.14 -14.11
N ILE A 22 -6.81 -3.20 -13.40
CA ILE A 22 -5.43 -3.68 -13.36
C ILE A 22 -4.97 -4.14 -14.75
N SER A 23 -5.81 -4.89 -15.46
CA SER A 23 -5.49 -5.35 -16.82
C SER A 23 -5.29 -4.16 -17.76
N ARG A 24 -6.18 -3.16 -17.72
CA ARG A 24 -6.04 -1.96 -18.56
C ARG A 24 -4.80 -1.16 -18.20
N ALA A 25 -4.50 -0.95 -16.92
CA ALA A 25 -3.27 -0.24 -16.52
C ALA A 25 -2.01 -0.97 -17.00
N TRP A 26 -2.00 -2.30 -16.89
CA TRP A 26 -0.89 -3.15 -17.35
C TRP A 26 -0.64 -3.02 -18.86
N GLU A 27 -1.69 -2.98 -19.69
CA GLU A 27 -1.58 -2.76 -21.14
C GLU A 27 -0.85 -1.45 -21.50
N TYR A 28 -0.92 -0.46 -20.62
CA TYR A 28 -0.25 0.84 -20.77
C TYR A 28 1.08 0.91 -20.01
N GLY A 29 1.58 -0.21 -19.47
CA GLY A 29 2.81 -0.25 -18.68
C GLY A 29 2.72 0.46 -17.32
N ILE A 30 1.51 0.75 -16.84
CA ILE A 30 1.27 1.39 -15.55
C ILE A 30 1.23 0.31 -14.46
N LYS A 31 2.07 0.48 -13.44
CA LYS A 31 2.06 -0.38 -12.25
C LYS A 31 0.96 0.06 -11.28
N VAL A 32 0.14 -0.88 -10.84
CA VAL A 32 -0.97 -0.62 -9.91
C VAL A 32 -0.66 -1.25 -8.56
N GLY A 33 -0.96 -0.50 -7.49
CA GLY A 33 -1.00 -1.00 -6.12
C GLY A 33 -2.41 -0.86 -5.54
N VAL A 34 -2.66 -1.56 -4.44
CA VAL A 34 -3.93 -1.53 -3.71
C VAL A 34 -3.71 -0.84 -2.37
N TYR A 35 -4.57 0.15 -2.08
CA TYR A 35 -4.73 0.75 -0.77
C TYR A 35 -5.92 0.12 -0.03
N THR A 36 -5.71 -0.54 1.10
CA THR A 36 -6.77 -1.26 1.86
C THR A 36 -6.32 -1.63 3.28
N SER A 37 -7.25 -1.98 4.16
CA SER A 37 -6.93 -2.77 5.37
C SER A 37 -7.26 -4.25 5.17
N VAL A 38 -6.79 -5.13 6.07
CA VAL A 38 -7.22 -6.54 6.15
C VAL A 38 -8.74 -6.63 6.23
N TYR A 39 -9.34 -5.84 7.11
CA TYR A 39 -10.77 -5.84 7.35
C TYR A 39 -11.55 -5.48 6.08
N GLU A 40 -11.20 -4.36 5.46
CA GLU A 40 -11.88 -3.90 4.25
C GLU A 40 -11.65 -4.84 3.06
N TRP A 41 -10.45 -5.41 2.91
CA TRP A 41 -10.19 -6.37 1.84
C TRP A 41 -11.07 -7.60 1.97
N ASN A 42 -11.22 -8.13 3.19
CA ASN A 42 -12.12 -9.25 3.44
C ASN A 42 -13.59 -8.89 3.19
N GLN A 43 -14.02 -7.70 3.61
CA GLN A 43 -15.41 -7.26 3.42
C GLN A 43 -15.76 -6.96 1.95
N ILE A 44 -14.86 -6.30 1.22
CA ILE A 44 -15.12 -5.79 -0.14
C ILE A 44 -14.77 -6.84 -1.19
N MET A 45 -13.67 -7.56 -1.00
CA MET A 45 -13.11 -8.48 -2.01
C MET A 45 -13.28 -9.95 -1.62
N GLY A 46 -13.87 -10.24 -0.46
CA GLY A 46 -14.07 -11.62 0.01
C GLY A 46 -12.76 -12.34 0.34
N GLY A 47 -11.71 -11.59 0.66
CA GLY A 47 -10.39 -12.18 0.96
C GLY A 47 -9.64 -12.72 -0.26
N ALA A 48 -10.03 -12.30 -1.47
CA ALA A 48 -9.43 -12.72 -2.72
C ALA A 48 -7.89 -12.67 -2.69
N ALA A 49 -7.26 -13.70 -3.25
CA ALA A 49 -5.83 -13.79 -3.41
C ALA A 49 -5.33 -12.78 -4.45
N THR A 50 -4.13 -12.24 -4.25
CA THR A 50 -3.50 -11.34 -5.22
C THR A 50 -2.21 -11.94 -5.76
N ASN A 51 -1.82 -11.50 -6.95
CA ASN A 51 -0.56 -11.87 -7.56
C ASN A 51 0.07 -10.61 -8.18
N ASN A 52 1.35 -10.36 -7.88
CA ASN A 52 2.12 -9.25 -8.44
C ASN A 52 1.53 -7.84 -8.25
N ILE A 53 0.79 -7.62 -7.16
CA ILE A 53 0.19 -6.32 -6.82
C ILE A 53 0.86 -5.77 -5.56
N GLN A 54 1.25 -4.50 -5.57
CA GLN A 54 1.80 -3.84 -4.38
C GLN A 54 0.69 -3.51 -3.37
N LEU A 55 1.01 -3.59 -2.08
CA LEU A 55 0.09 -3.23 -1.00
C LEU A 55 0.55 -1.97 -0.28
N TRP A 56 -0.33 -0.98 -0.19
CA TRP A 56 -0.27 0.11 0.77
C TRP A 56 -1.39 -0.13 1.79
N TYR A 57 -1.06 -0.73 2.94
CA TYR A 57 -2.10 -0.95 3.94
C TYR A 57 -2.27 0.26 4.85
N TRP A 58 -3.41 0.38 5.50
CA TRP A 58 -3.57 1.36 6.57
C TRP A 58 -3.92 0.66 7.88
N ASN A 59 -3.32 1.17 8.96
CA ASN A 59 -3.67 0.82 10.32
C ASN A 59 -3.36 2.03 11.21
N ASN A 60 -4.40 2.71 11.69
CA ASN A 60 -4.32 3.81 12.63
C ASN A 60 -5.50 3.71 13.60
N TYR A 61 -5.48 4.47 14.68
CA TYR A 61 -6.51 4.40 15.73
C TYR A 61 -7.61 5.45 15.57
N GLY A 62 -7.59 6.23 14.48
CA GLY A 62 -8.51 7.34 14.23
C GLY A 62 -7.81 8.58 13.68
N ALA A 63 -8.56 9.69 13.64
CA ALA A 63 -8.08 10.97 13.15
C ALA A 63 -7.24 11.73 14.17
N GLY A 64 -6.21 12.42 13.71
CA GLY A 64 -5.35 13.29 14.52
C GLY A 64 -4.13 12.58 15.10
N ALA A 65 -3.12 13.38 15.47
CA ALA A 65 -1.78 12.90 15.80
C ALA A 65 -1.70 12.02 17.05
N THR A 66 -2.72 12.04 17.93
CA THR A 66 -2.79 11.16 19.10
C THR A 66 -3.26 9.75 18.76
N ASN A 67 -3.78 9.54 17.55
CA ASN A 67 -4.36 8.28 17.09
C ASN A 67 -3.48 7.57 16.06
N GLU A 68 -2.19 7.89 16.04
CA GLU A 68 -1.22 7.19 15.21
C GLU A 68 -0.93 5.78 15.74
N SER A 69 -0.81 4.82 14.83
CA SER A 69 -0.12 3.58 15.14
C SER A 69 1.40 3.75 15.02
N PRO A 70 2.22 2.84 15.56
CA PRO A 70 3.67 2.90 15.37
C PRO A 70 4.05 2.97 13.88
N ALA A 71 4.98 3.87 13.55
CA ALA A 71 5.54 4.06 12.22
C ALA A 71 6.53 2.93 11.82
N ASN A 72 6.06 1.69 11.88
CA ASN A 72 6.76 0.48 11.45
C ASN A 72 5.75 -0.56 10.92
N PHE A 73 6.26 -1.67 10.38
CA PHE A 73 5.47 -2.76 9.81
C PHE A 73 5.21 -3.93 10.78
N ASN A 74 5.53 -3.79 12.08
CA ASN A 74 5.46 -4.90 13.03
C ASN A 74 4.02 -5.39 13.30
N ASP A 75 3.04 -4.55 12.97
CA ASP A 75 1.61 -4.86 13.09
C ASP A 75 1.01 -5.46 11.80
N PHE A 76 1.82 -5.63 10.75
CA PHE A 76 1.36 -6.23 9.51
C PHE A 76 1.04 -7.72 9.73
N GLN A 77 -0.15 -8.13 9.27
CA GLN A 77 -0.56 -9.52 9.17
C GLN A 77 -0.80 -9.84 7.70
N SER A 78 -0.35 -11.00 7.24
CA SER A 78 -0.52 -11.42 5.85
C SER A 78 -2.00 -11.64 5.50
N PHE A 79 -2.43 -11.17 4.32
CA PHE A 79 -3.78 -11.36 3.78
C PHE A 79 -3.77 -11.24 2.27
N GLY A 80 -4.76 -11.82 1.57
CA GLY A 80 -4.88 -11.68 0.10
C GLY A 80 -3.59 -12.05 -0.65
N SER A 81 -2.84 -13.03 -0.15
CA SER A 81 -1.49 -13.44 -0.63
C SER A 81 -0.35 -12.42 -0.44
N TRP A 82 -0.60 -11.24 0.13
CA TRP A 82 0.47 -10.33 0.53
C TRP A 82 1.16 -10.87 1.78
N THR A 83 2.47 -11.12 1.66
CA THR A 83 3.34 -11.52 2.79
C THR A 83 4.19 -10.37 3.30
N ALA A 84 4.27 -9.26 2.55
CA ALA A 84 4.92 -8.03 2.96
C ALA A 84 4.24 -6.81 2.29
N PRO A 85 4.06 -5.69 3.01
CA PRO A 85 3.54 -4.46 2.45
C PRO A 85 4.64 -3.65 1.75
N SER A 86 4.24 -2.82 0.78
CA SER A 86 5.10 -1.80 0.16
C SER A 86 5.03 -0.46 0.89
N ALA A 87 3.89 -0.16 1.52
CA ALA A 87 3.70 1.05 2.32
C ALA A 87 2.67 0.81 3.44
N LYS A 88 2.69 1.67 4.45
CA LYS A 88 1.71 1.73 5.54
C LYS A 88 1.29 3.17 5.78
N GLN A 89 -0.01 3.43 5.86
CA GLN A 89 -0.55 4.63 6.49
C GLN A 89 -0.73 4.38 7.99
N PHE A 90 0.00 5.12 8.82
CA PHE A 90 -0.01 4.97 10.27
C PHE A 90 -0.69 6.13 11.01
N GLY A 91 -0.91 7.26 10.32
CA GLY A 91 -1.64 8.42 10.84
C GLY A 91 -2.57 9.01 9.77
N GLN A 92 -3.69 9.62 10.18
CA GLN A 92 -4.65 10.23 9.26
C GLN A 92 -5.22 11.55 9.80
N ALA A 93 -5.56 12.46 8.87
CA ALA A 93 -6.20 13.74 9.15
C ALA A 93 -5.49 14.58 10.22
N GLU A 94 -4.17 14.71 10.10
CA GLU A 94 -3.33 15.48 11.02
C GLU A 94 -3.06 16.89 10.51
N SER A 95 -3.05 17.89 11.40
CA SER A 95 -2.64 19.25 11.04
C SER A 95 -1.13 19.40 11.21
N VAL A 96 -0.42 19.57 10.10
CA VAL A 96 1.02 19.85 10.07
C VAL A 96 1.23 21.15 9.32
N CYS A 97 1.80 22.16 9.99
CA CYS A 97 2.05 23.48 9.40
C CYS A 97 0.80 24.11 8.73
N GLY A 98 -0.40 23.88 9.27
CA GLY A 98 -1.65 24.42 8.75
C GLY A 98 -2.27 23.61 7.60
N VAL A 99 -1.71 22.46 7.24
CA VAL A 99 -2.24 21.56 6.20
C VAL A 99 -2.67 20.24 6.83
N THR A 100 -3.84 19.73 6.41
CA THR A 100 -4.31 18.40 6.79
C THR A 100 -3.62 17.33 5.95
N VAL A 101 -2.92 16.40 6.60
CA VAL A 101 -2.13 15.34 5.97
C VAL A 101 -2.46 13.97 6.54
N ASN A 102 -2.16 12.93 5.77
CA ASN A 102 -1.99 11.57 6.28
C ASN A 102 -0.50 11.26 6.39
N ARG A 103 -0.14 10.32 7.27
CA ARG A 103 1.26 9.96 7.53
C ARG A 103 1.53 8.52 7.15
N ASP A 104 2.58 8.36 6.35
CA ASP A 104 2.91 7.10 5.70
C ASP A 104 4.38 6.72 5.90
N ILE A 105 4.65 5.42 5.91
CA ILE A 105 6.00 4.85 5.76
C ILE A 105 6.03 3.96 4.52
N ILE A 106 7.18 3.91 3.85
CA ILE A 106 7.40 3.08 2.66
C ILE A 106 8.50 2.05 2.93
N SER A 107 8.33 0.87 2.37
CA SER A 107 9.38 -0.15 2.33
C SER A 107 10.43 0.26 1.29
N VAL A 108 11.63 0.59 1.76
CA VAL A 108 12.79 0.85 0.90
C VAL A 108 13.62 -0.41 0.75
N SER A 109 13.97 -0.76 -0.49
CA SER A 109 14.84 -1.89 -0.77
C SER A 109 16.23 -1.68 -0.14
N ASN A 110 16.92 -2.77 0.21
CA ASN A 110 18.25 -2.69 0.83
C ASN A 110 19.27 -1.94 -0.05
N THR A 111 19.11 -1.95 -1.37
CA THR A 111 19.92 -1.17 -2.32
C THR A 111 19.77 0.34 -2.10
N ALA A 112 18.57 0.81 -1.71
CA ALA A 112 18.33 2.21 -1.34
C ALA A 112 18.86 2.53 0.07
N LYS A 113 18.86 1.58 1.00
CA LYS A 113 19.49 1.74 2.33
C LYS A 113 21.01 1.91 2.24
N SER A 114 21.66 1.13 1.38
CA SER A 114 23.11 1.25 1.12
C SER A 114 23.47 2.60 0.45
N ALA A 115 22.65 3.07 -0.49
CA ALA A 115 22.82 4.40 -1.09
C ALA A 115 22.56 5.55 -0.10
N GLY A 116 21.62 5.38 0.84
CA GLY A 116 21.33 6.35 1.89
C GLY A 116 22.43 6.45 2.96
N MET A 117 23.05 5.33 3.34
CA MET A 117 24.19 5.34 4.27
C MET A 117 25.46 5.91 3.61
N ALA A 118 25.72 5.61 2.34
CA ALA A 118 26.86 6.18 1.60
C ALA A 118 26.72 7.70 1.36
N LYS A 119 25.49 8.23 1.32
CA LYS A 119 25.23 9.67 1.14
C LYS A 119 25.26 10.49 2.43
N ARG A 120 25.29 9.88 3.62
CA ARG A 120 25.42 10.63 4.89
C ARG A 120 26.78 11.32 5.06
N GLU A 121 27.78 11.02 4.24
CA GLU A 121 29.06 11.75 4.20
C GLU A 121 29.07 12.96 3.25
N LYS A 122 28.04 13.16 2.40
CA LYS A 122 27.95 14.32 1.51
C LYS A 122 26.60 15.01 1.64
N SER A 123 26.65 16.11 2.39
CA SER A 123 25.64 17.15 2.57
C SER A 123 24.76 17.42 1.32
N GLU A 124 23.46 17.61 1.59
CA GLU A 124 22.46 18.30 0.74
C GLU A 124 22.00 17.67 -0.58
N GLN A 125 21.68 16.36 -0.60
CA GLN A 125 20.81 15.82 -1.65
C GLN A 125 19.50 15.30 -1.06
N ILE A 126 18.38 15.91 -1.44
CA ILE A 126 17.04 15.35 -1.23
C ILE A 126 16.96 14.06 -2.06
N VAL A 127 17.04 12.91 -1.38
CA VAL A 127 16.84 11.61 -2.00
C VAL A 127 15.36 11.29 -1.92
N VAL A 128 14.66 11.43 -3.05
CA VAL A 128 13.33 10.84 -3.21
C VAL A 128 13.54 9.33 -3.26
N GLY A 129 13.12 8.63 -2.20
CA GLY A 129 13.20 7.17 -2.14
C GLY A 129 12.37 6.58 -3.28
N THR A 130 13.00 5.77 -4.14
CA THR A 130 12.25 4.91 -5.04
C THR A 130 11.46 3.92 -4.19
N LEU A 131 10.13 3.93 -4.34
CA LEU A 131 9.27 2.89 -3.79
C LEU A 131 9.92 1.55 -4.11
N GLY A 132 10.27 0.79 -3.06
CA GLY A 132 10.84 -0.52 -3.23
C GLY A 132 9.90 -1.30 -4.14
N LEU A 133 10.45 -1.80 -5.25
CA LEU A 133 9.86 -2.96 -5.88
C LEU A 133 9.97 -4.05 -4.81
N GLY A 134 8.96 -4.17 -3.93
CA GLY A 134 8.73 -5.42 -3.22
C GLY A 134 8.72 -6.56 -4.24
N ASN A 135 8.82 -7.80 -3.77
CA ASN A 135 8.94 -8.99 -4.64
C ASN A 135 7.72 -9.16 -5.58
N ILE A 136 7.62 -8.35 -6.62
CA ILE A 136 6.70 -8.49 -7.74
C ILE A 136 7.46 -9.42 -8.68
N ALA A 137 7.02 -10.68 -8.74
CA ALA A 137 7.58 -11.64 -9.68
C ALA A 137 7.28 -11.19 -11.12
N SER A 138 8.02 -11.75 -12.08
CA SER A 138 7.67 -11.61 -13.50
C SER A 138 6.30 -12.25 -13.76
N GLY A 139 5.31 -11.46 -14.20
CA GLY A 139 3.95 -11.95 -14.50
C GLY A 139 2.88 -10.87 -14.43
N LYS A 140 1.74 -11.11 -15.09
CA LYS A 140 0.61 -10.16 -15.12
C LYS A 140 0.02 -9.96 -13.71
N PRO A 141 -0.20 -8.72 -13.24
CA PRO A 141 -0.88 -8.45 -11.98
C PRO A 141 -2.35 -8.86 -12.06
N GLU A 142 -2.86 -9.51 -11.01
CA GLU A 142 -4.23 -10.04 -10.98
C GLU A 142 -4.73 -10.34 -9.57
N VAL A 143 -6.06 -10.43 -9.43
CA VAL A 143 -6.78 -10.82 -8.21
C VAL A 143 -7.61 -12.08 -8.51
N LYS A 144 -7.51 -13.11 -7.66
CA LYS A 144 -8.15 -14.43 -7.83
C LYS A 144 -9.04 -14.75 -6.65
N HIS A 145 -10.17 -15.39 -6.92
CA HIS A 145 -10.98 -16.05 -5.91
C HIS A 145 -10.33 -17.34 -5.41
#